data_AF-A0A7S3AVG1-F1
#
_entry.id   AF-A0A7S3AVG1-F1
#
_cell.length_a   1.000
_cell.length_b   1.000
_cell.length_c   1.000
_cell.angle_alpha   90.00
_cell.angle_beta   90.00
_cell.angle_gamma   90.00
#
_symmetry.space_group_name_H-M   'P 1'
#
loop_
_entity.id
_entity.type
_entity.pdbx_description
1 polymer ?
#
loop_
_entity_poly.entity_id
_entity_poly.type
_entity_poly.pdbx_seq_one_letter_code
_entity_poly.pdbx_strand_id
1 'polypeptide(L)'
;RAVGLWGGSGDGVNPFALSYRGRARAETGDLEGALVDFRAASSIFSRVDKNDNQAAAARAQEAITLYGFSRRDEAVRIAKQVVTRTPGFTDLHVLLAADAWDRGDRAKAFAEWDFACETISTGCKKYKDVDGWLTEVRRWPPPLVEAQRRFLERKPPMHAPPP
;
A
#
# COMPACT_ATOMS: atom_id res chain seq x y z
N ARG A 1 -39.45 1.70 16.44
CA ARG A 1 -38.40 0.77 15.95
C ARG A 1 -37.54 1.53 14.93
N ALA A 2 -36.42 2.12 15.36
CA ALA A 2 -35.56 2.91 14.49
C ALA A 2 -34.13 3.02 15.07
N VAL A 3 -33.36 1.94 15.04
CA VAL A 3 -31.89 1.96 15.03
C VAL A 3 -31.46 0.68 14.31
N GLY A 4 -31.07 0.79 13.04
CA GLY A 4 -30.75 -0.36 12.20
C GLY A 4 -30.05 -0.02 10.90
N LEU A 5 -29.26 1.07 10.87
CA LEU A 5 -28.54 1.49 9.66
C LEU A 5 -27.03 1.74 9.87
N TRP A 6 -26.50 1.51 11.08
CA TRP A 6 -25.07 1.66 11.34
C TRP A 6 -24.64 0.62 12.39
N GLY A 7 -24.10 -0.52 11.94
CA GLY A 7 -23.52 -1.51 12.84
C GLY A 7 -23.62 -2.93 12.31
N GLY A 8 -22.66 -3.31 11.46
CA GLY A 8 -22.31 -4.71 11.28
C GLY A 8 -21.84 -5.32 12.61
N SER A 9 -22.22 -6.56 12.84
CA SER A 9 -22.17 -7.29 14.11
C SER A 9 -20.78 -7.35 14.75
N GLY A 10 -20.57 -6.77 15.94
CA GLY A 10 -19.38 -7.12 16.74
C GLY A 10 -18.99 -6.10 17.79
N ASP A 11 -18.49 -4.93 17.38
CA ASP A 11 -17.89 -3.93 18.29
C ASP A 11 -18.47 -2.52 18.11
N GLY A 12 -19.55 -2.36 17.32
CA GLY A 12 -20.23 -1.08 17.08
C GLY A 12 -19.47 -0.08 16.19
N VAL A 13 -18.22 -0.36 15.82
CA VAL A 13 -17.39 0.51 14.98
C VAL A 13 -17.34 0.00 13.54
N ASN A 14 -17.70 0.85 12.59
CA ASN A 14 -17.66 0.54 11.16
C ASN A 14 -16.18 0.49 10.65
N PRO A 15 -15.70 -0.63 10.08
CA PRO A 15 -14.31 -0.77 9.62
C PRO A 15 -13.94 0.13 8.44
N PHE A 16 -14.92 0.58 7.65
CA PHE A 16 -14.69 1.62 6.65
C PHE A 16 -14.39 2.97 7.32
N ALA A 17 -15.11 3.32 8.39
CA ALA A 17 -14.85 4.56 9.13
C ALA A 17 -13.45 4.55 9.76
N LEU A 18 -13.01 3.41 10.29
CA LEU A 18 -11.64 3.23 10.75
C LEU A 18 -10.63 3.41 9.60
N SER A 19 -10.87 2.81 8.45
CA SER A 19 -9.98 2.96 7.28
C SER A 19 -9.86 4.41 6.83
N TYR A 20 -10.97 5.16 6.77
CA TYR A 20 -10.94 6.58 6.42
C TYR A 20 -10.25 7.44 7.49
N ARG A 21 -10.54 7.19 8.76
CA ARG A 21 -9.88 7.91 9.87
C ARG A 21 -8.38 7.63 9.89
N GLY A 22 -7.97 6.38 9.67
CA GLY A 22 -6.58 5.99 9.59
C GLY A 22 -5.84 6.72 8.47
N ARG A 23 -6.46 6.87 7.30
CA ARG A 23 -5.90 7.67 6.20
C ARG A 23 -5.74 9.14 6.58
N ALA A 24 -6.78 9.75 7.15
CA ALA A 24 -6.72 11.14 7.59
C ALA A 24 -5.65 11.37 8.67
N ARG A 25 -5.50 10.43 9.61
CA ARG A 25 -4.44 10.45 10.63
C ARG A 25 -3.05 10.33 10.03
N ALA A 26 -2.86 9.44 9.06
CA ALA A 26 -1.59 9.29 8.38
C ALA A 26 -1.19 10.59 7.63
N GLU A 27 -2.16 11.24 7.00
CA GLU A 27 -1.98 12.53 6.31
C GLU A 27 -1.60 13.67 7.26
N THR A 28 -2.16 13.69 8.47
CA THR A 28 -1.88 14.74 9.47
C THR A 28 -0.68 14.41 10.37
N GLY A 29 0.00 13.29 10.13
CA GLY A 29 1.21 12.88 10.86
C GLY A 29 0.98 12.02 12.10
N ASP A 30 -0.27 11.69 12.44
CA ASP A 30 -0.61 10.71 13.49
C ASP A 30 -0.46 9.28 12.94
N LEU A 31 0.79 8.89 12.66
CA LEU A 31 1.11 7.60 12.06
C LEU A 31 0.78 6.43 13.01
N GLU A 32 0.96 6.59 14.32
CA GLU A 32 0.62 5.55 15.30
C GLU A 32 -0.89 5.33 15.38
N GLY A 33 -1.68 6.40 15.46
CA GLY A 33 -3.14 6.31 15.44
C GLY A 33 -3.67 5.74 14.13
N ALA A 34 -3.03 6.06 13.00
CA ALA A 34 -3.34 5.47 11.71
C ALA A 34 -3.12 3.94 11.70
N LEU A 35 -2.00 3.47 12.23
CA LEU A 35 -1.69 2.04 12.34
C LEU A 35 -2.70 1.30 13.22
N VAL A 36 -3.12 1.90 14.34
CA VAL A 36 -4.18 1.35 15.20
C VAL A 36 -5.47 1.16 14.40
N ASP A 37 -5.87 2.17 13.64
CA ASP A 37 -7.10 2.13 12.84
C ASP A 37 -7.05 1.10 11.71
N PHE A 38 -5.96 1.03 10.96
CA PHE A 38 -5.83 0.06 9.86
C PHE A 38 -5.81 -1.39 10.37
N ARG A 39 -5.15 -1.65 11.51
CA ARG A 39 -5.13 -2.97 12.14
C ARG A 39 -6.51 -3.38 12.64
N ALA A 40 -7.22 -2.46 13.29
CA ALA A 40 -8.58 -2.71 13.74
C ALA A 40 -9.54 -2.95 12.57
N ALA A 41 -9.48 -2.11 11.53
CA ALA A 41 -10.27 -2.26 10.31
C ALA A 41 -10.01 -3.62 9.64
N SER A 42 -8.74 -4.00 9.46
CA SER A 42 -8.38 -5.29 8.87
C SER A 42 -8.91 -6.48 9.69
N SER A 43 -8.79 -6.41 11.02
CA SER A 43 -9.30 -7.44 11.93
C SER A 43 -10.81 -7.60 11.80
N ILE A 44 -11.57 -6.51 11.80
CA ILE A 44 -13.03 -6.55 11.66
C ILE A 44 -13.41 -7.06 10.27
N PHE A 45 -12.85 -6.51 9.19
CA PHE A 45 -13.14 -6.97 7.83
C PHE A 45 -12.89 -8.48 7.66
N SER A 46 -11.79 -9.01 8.20
CA SER A 46 -11.48 -10.43 8.07
C SER A 46 -12.31 -11.31 9.00
N ARG A 47 -12.43 -10.95 10.27
CA ARG A 47 -13.02 -11.85 11.29
C ARG A 47 -14.54 -11.76 11.35
N VAL A 48 -15.08 -10.55 11.19
CA VAL A 48 -16.50 -10.27 11.30
C VAL A 48 -17.14 -10.30 9.92
N ASP A 49 -16.71 -9.41 9.02
CA ASP A 49 -17.37 -9.21 7.72
C ASP A 49 -17.04 -10.30 6.70
N LYS A 50 -16.00 -11.11 6.98
CA LYS A 50 -15.45 -12.13 6.06
C LYS A 50 -15.10 -11.55 4.69
N ASN A 51 -14.58 -10.32 4.67
CA ASN A 51 -14.23 -9.57 3.48
C ASN A 51 -12.71 -9.45 3.36
N ASP A 52 -12.08 -10.47 2.78
CA ASP A 52 -10.63 -10.55 2.63
C ASP A 52 -10.06 -9.42 1.77
N ASN A 53 -10.79 -8.96 0.75
CA ASN A 53 -10.36 -7.85 -0.10
C ASN A 53 -10.27 -6.53 0.67
N GLN A 54 -11.25 -6.22 1.52
CA GLN A 54 -11.22 -5.02 2.35
C GLN A 54 -10.21 -5.16 3.50
N ALA A 55 -10.06 -6.36 4.06
CA ALA A 55 -9.02 -6.63 5.04
C ALA A 55 -7.62 -6.42 4.45
N ALA A 56 -7.40 -6.86 3.22
CA ALA A 56 -6.15 -6.66 2.49
C ALA A 56 -5.93 -5.19 2.12
N ALA A 57 -6.98 -4.45 1.75
CA ALA A 57 -6.88 -3.00 1.49
C ALA A 57 -6.46 -2.21 2.73
N ALA A 58 -7.01 -2.54 3.91
CA ALA A 58 -6.58 -1.93 5.17
C ALA A 58 -5.11 -2.26 5.49
N ARG A 59 -4.68 -3.51 5.24
CA ARG A 59 -3.28 -3.94 5.43
C ARG A 59 -2.32 -3.29 4.42
N ALA A 60 -2.80 -2.98 3.23
CA ALA A 60 -2.02 -2.24 2.25
C ALA A 60 -1.73 -0.81 2.76
N GLN A 61 -2.74 -0.14 3.32
CA GLN A 61 -2.55 1.17 3.95
C GLN A 61 -1.65 1.11 5.19
N GLU A 62 -1.74 0.03 5.98
CA GLU A 62 -0.80 -0.23 7.09
C GLU A 62 0.65 -0.29 6.57
N ALA A 63 0.92 -1.03 5.50
CA ALA A 63 2.26 -1.14 4.93
C ALA A 63 2.81 0.22 4.44
N ILE A 64 1.98 1.00 3.74
CA ILE A 64 2.34 2.35 3.28
C ILE A 64 2.66 3.25 4.49
N THR A 65 1.82 3.22 5.52
CA THR A 65 2.00 4.03 6.75
C THR A 65 3.27 3.62 7.50
N LEU A 66 3.53 2.33 7.65
CA LEU A 66 4.77 1.81 8.26
C LEU A 66 6.02 2.30 7.52
N TYR A 67 5.96 2.39 6.19
CA TYR A 67 7.08 2.90 5.39
C TYR A 67 7.35 4.39 5.70
N GLY A 68 6.30 5.19 5.83
CA GLY A 68 6.39 6.58 6.27
C GLY A 68 6.92 6.74 7.69
N PHE A 69 6.62 5.78 8.57
CA PHE A 69 7.09 5.74 9.96
C PHE A 69 8.50 5.11 10.11
N SER A 70 9.28 5.05 9.03
CA SER A 70 10.63 4.46 8.98
C SER A 70 10.73 2.99 9.41
N ARG A 71 9.60 2.27 9.54
CA ARG A 71 9.54 0.84 9.88
C ARG A 71 9.54 -0.01 8.59
N ARG A 72 10.52 0.22 7.73
CA ARG A 72 10.58 -0.32 6.35
C ARG A 72 10.53 -1.85 6.30
N ASP A 73 11.23 -2.55 7.18
CA ASP A 73 11.21 -4.03 7.19
C ASP A 73 9.83 -4.59 7.49
N GLU A 74 9.09 -3.94 8.40
CA GLU A 74 7.73 -4.33 8.71
C GLU A 74 6.78 -4.01 7.56
N ALA A 75 6.91 -2.83 6.94
CA ALA A 75 6.15 -2.45 5.76
C ALA A 75 6.30 -3.49 4.64
N VAL A 76 7.54 -3.89 4.33
CA VAL A 76 7.85 -4.90 3.31
C VAL A 76 7.28 -6.26 3.68
N ARG A 77 7.38 -6.66 4.95
CA ARG A 77 6.78 -7.92 5.42
C ARG A 77 5.27 -7.92 5.24
N ILE A 78 4.58 -6.83 5.59
CA ILE A 78 3.13 -6.71 5.39
C ILE A 78 2.79 -6.73 3.90
N ALA A 79 3.49 -5.91 3.09
CA ALA A 79 3.26 -5.82 1.66
C ALA A 79 3.35 -7.20 0.99
N LYS A 80 4.42 -7.96 1.28
CA LYS A 80 4.58 -9.36 0.81
C LYS A 80 3.41 -10.24 1.21
N GLN A 81 3.03 -10.23 2.49
CA GLN A 81 1.92 -11.06 3.00
C GLN A 81 0.60 -10.77 2.29
N VAL A 82 0.36 -9.51 1.94
CA VAL A 82 -0.84 -9.08 1.20
C VAL A 82 -0.75 -9.53 -0.26
N VAL A 83 0.31 -9.20 -0.99
CA VAL A 83 0.41 -9.52 -2.43
C VAL A 83 0.47 -11.02 -2.71
N THR A 84 0.96 -11.83 -1.76
CA THR A 84 0.90 -13.30 -1.87
C THR A 84 -0.55 -13.83 -1.89
N ARG A 85 -1.48 -13.17 -1.20
CA ARG A 85 -2.89 -13.61 -1.12
C ARG A 85 -3.79 -12.86 -2.08
N THR A 86 -3.52 -11.58 -2.26
CA THR A 86 -4.30 -10.65 -3.07
C THR A 86 -3.32 -9.85 -3.93
N PRO A 87 -2.87 -10.40 -5.07
CA PRO A 87 -1.82 -9.79 -5.88
C PRO A 87 -2.26 -8.50 -6.60
N GLY A 88 -3.55 -8.17 -6.61
CA GLY A 88 -4.08 -7.02 -7.34
C GLY A 88 -3.73 -5.63 -6.78
N PHE A 89 -2.94 -5.53 -5.71
CA PHE A 89 -2.59 -4.25 -5.09
C PHE A 89 -1.35 -3.64 -5.73
N THR A 90 -1.54 -2.85 -6.78
CA THR A 90 -0.45 -2.15 -7.48
C THR A 90 0.42 -1.32 -6.54
N ASP A 91 -0.15 -0.64 -5.53
CA ASP A 91 0.64 0.10 -4.54
C ASP A 91 1.73 -0.73 -3.90
N LEU A 92 1.40 -1.97 -3.53
CA LEU A 92 2.30 -2.80 -2.74
C LEU A 92 3.40 -3.37 -3.61
N HIS A 93 3.09 -3.72 -4.87
CA HIS A 93 4.13 -4.07 -5.84
C HIS A 93 5.05 -2.89 -6.13
N VAL A 94 4.52 -1.67 -6.29
CA VAL A 94 5.34 -0.47 -6.48
C VAL A 94 6.18 -0.14 -5.25
N LEU A 95 5.62 -0.28 -4.03
CA LEU A 95 6.37 -0.14 -2.78
C LEU A 95 7.51 -1.16 -2.69
N LEU A 96 7.23 -2.44 -3.01
CA LEU A 96 8.23 -3.50 -2.99
C LEU A 96 9.31 -3.27 -4.05
N ALA A 97 8.95 -2.75 -5.23
CA ALA A 97 9.90 -2.39 -6.27
C ALA A 97 10.85 -1.27 -5.82
N ALA A 98 10.28 -0.18 -5.28
CA ALA A 98 11.04 0.97 -4.80
C ALA A 98 11.99 0.59 -3.63
N ASP A 99 11.48 -0.18 -2.66
CA ASP A 99 12.28 -0.63 -1.52
C ASP A 99 13.39 -1.60 -1.92
N ALA A 100 13.09 -2.57 -2.80
CA ALA A 100 14.09 -3.51 -3.31
C ALA A 100 15.21 -2.78 -4.07
N TRP A 101 14.86 -1.75 -4.84
CA TRP A 101 15.83 -0.91 -5.54
C TRP A 101 16.77 -0.18 -4.59
N ASP A 102 16.21 0.45 -3.54
CA ASP A 102 16.98 1.13 -2.49
C ASP A 102 17.92 0.17 -1.74
N ARG A 103 17.52 -1.10 -1.58
CA ARG A 103 18.34 -2.15 -0.96
C ARG A 103 19.34 -2.81 -1.91
N GLY A 104 19.36 -2.42 -3.19
CA GLY A 104 20.24 -2.99 -4.21
C GLY A 104 19.79 -4.33 -4.81
N ASP A 105 18.61 -4.85 -4.43
CA ASP A 105 18.02 -6.06 -5.02
C ASP A 105 17.33 -5.71 -6.36
N ARG A 106 18.15 -5.56 -7.40
CA ARG A 106 17.72 -5.15 -8.74
C ARG A 106 16.73 -6.13 -9.36
N ALA A 107 17.02 -7.43 -9.28
CA ALA A 107 16.19 -8.48 -9.88
C ALA A 107 14.77 -8.42 -9.33
N LYS A 108 14.64 -8.30 -8.01
CA LYS A 108 13.35 -8.15 -7.37
C LYS A 108 12.66 -6.84 -7.71
N ALA A 109 13.40 -5.73 -7.72
CA ALA A 109 12.83 -4.43 -8.02
C ALA A 109 12.13 -4.43 -9.39
N PHE A 110 12.78 -5.01 -10.40
CA PHE A 110 12.20 -5.15 -11.73
C PHE A 110 11.03 -6.12 -11.76
N ALA A 111 11.14 -7.29 -11.13
CA ALA A 111 10.06 -8.27 -11.11
C ALA A 111 8.75 -7.70 -10.51
N GLU A 112 8.83 -6.97 -9.40
CA GLU A 112 7.65 -6.34 -8.76
C GLU A 112 7.07 -5.21 -9.63
N TRP A 113 7.93 -4.41 -10.25
CA TRP A 113 7.49 -3.35 -11.16
C TRP A 113 6.82 -3.89 -12.42
N ASP A 114 7.40 -4.91 -13.05
CA ASP A 114 6.87 -5.52 -14.26
C ASP A 114 5.54 -6.22 -13.96
N PHE A 115 5.42 -6.88 -12.79
CA PHE A 115 4.14 -7.43 -12.35
C PHE A 115 3.08 -6.32 -12.20
N ALA A 116 3.44 -5.18 -11.60
CA ALA A 116 2.56 -4.03 -11.47
C ALA A 116 2.14 -3.42 -12.82
N CYS A 117 3.04 -3.40 -13.81
CA CYS A 117 2.78 -2.85 -15.14
C CYS A 117 1.95 -3.78 -16.01
N GLU A 118 2.31 -5.06 -16.06
CA GLU A 118 1.87 -5.99 -17.11
C GLU A 118 0.79 -6.96 -16.63
N THR A 119 0.70 -7.22 -15.31
CA THR A 119 -0.25 -8.24 -14.78
C THR A 119 -1.48 -7.62 -14.12
N ILE A 120 -1.35 -6.47 -13.45
CA ILE A 120 -2.46 -5.85 -12.72
C ILE A 120 -3.19 -4.85 -13.62
N SER A 121 -4.52 -4.95 -13.70
CA SER A 121 -5.36 -4.07 -14.57
C SER A 121 -5.22 -2.57 -14.29
N THR A 122 -4.89 -2.18 -13.06
CA THR A 122 -4.62 -0.77 -12.71
C THR A 122 -3.35 -0.26 -13.39
N GLY A 123 -2.37 -1.15 -13.63
CA GLY A 123 -1.10 -0.85 -14.28
C GLY A 123 -0.20 0.11 -13.49
N CYS A 124 1.03 0.30 -13.95
CA CYS A 124 2.02 1.15 -13.30
C CYS A 124 2.02 2.60 -13.82
N LYS A 125 1.25 2.93 -14.87
CA LYS A 125 1.32 4.23 -15.58
C LYS A 125 1.20 5.43 -14.63
N LYS A 126 0.21 5.40 -13.73
CA LYS A 126 -0.02 6.49 -12.76
C LYS A 126 1.07 6.57 -11.69
N TYR A 127 1.75 5.47 -11.38
CA TYR A 127 2.83 5.43 -10.37
C TYR A 127 4.17 6.00 -10.87
N LYS A 128 4.21 6.48 -12.12
CA LYS A 128 5.29 7.31 -12.65
C LYS A 128 5.14 8.79 -12.27
N ASP A 129 3.93 9.22 -11.94
CA ASP A 129 3.62 10.58 -11.53
C ASP A 129 3.77 10.72 -10.01
N VAL A 130 5.02 10.95 -9.58
CA VAL A 130 5.38 11.04 -8.16
C VAL A 130 4.88 12.33 -7.51
N ASP A 131 4.75 13.42 -8.27
CA ASP A 131 4.38 14.76 -7.78
C ASP A 131 2.88 15.07 -7.88
N GLY A 132 2.13 14.31 -8.68
CA GLY A 132 0.67 14.38 -8.76
C GLY A 132 0.00 13.16 -8.14
N TRP A 133 -0.01 12.04 -8.86
CA TRP A 133 -0.72 10.83 -8.42
C TRP A 133 -0.29 10.33 -7.04
N LEU A 134 1.02 10.21 -6.77
CA LEU A 134 1.47 9.63 -5.49
C LEU A 134 1.30 10.57 -4.30
N THR A 135 1.58 11.87 -4.45
CA THR A 135 1.48 12.88 -3.39
C THR A 135 0.05 13.39 -3.20
N GLU A 136 -0.67 13.71 -4.26
CA GLU A 136 -1.97 14.41 -4.16
C GLU A 136 -3.15 13.43 -4.06
N VAL A 137 -3.10 12.35 -4.85
CA VAL A 137 -4.22 11.40 -4.94
C VAL A 137 -4.05 10.22 -3.99
N ARG A 138 -2.87 9.59 -4.02
CA ARG A 138 -2.57 8.45 -3.14
C ARG A 138 -2.08 8.88 -1.78
N ARG A 139 -1.52 10.08 -1.68
CA ARG A 139 -1.00 10.68 -0.44
C ARG A 139 -0.02 9.74 0.25
N TRP A 140 0.87 9.15 -0.56
CA TRP A 140 1.96 8.35 -0.06
C TRP A 140 2.86 9.19 0.83
N PRO A 141 3.43 8.59 1.89
CA PRO A 141 4.31 9.33 2.78
C PRO A 141 5.60 9.72 2.04
N PRO A 142 6.20 10.89 2.36
CA PRO A 142 7.37 11.40 1.63
C PRO A 142 8.53 10.40 1.46
N PRO A 143 8.91 9.59 2.47
CA PRO A 143 9.96 8.60 2.30
C PRO A 143 9.70 7.56 1.21
N LEU A 144 8.43 7.18 1.00
CA LEU A 144 8.05 6.21 -0.02
C LEU A 144 8.00 6.85 -1.42
N VAL A 145 7.49 8.08 -1.52
CA VAL A 145 7.51 8.86 -2.77
C VAL A 145 8.95 9.02 -3.26
N GLU A 146 9.87 9.33 -2.34
CA GLU A 146 11.28 9.55 -2.65
C GLU A 146 12.00 8.24 -3.03
N ALA A 147 11.67 7.11 -2.39
CA ALA A 147 12.12 5.80 -2.84
C ALA A 147 11.62 5.48 -4.27
N GLN A 148 10.36 5.78 -4.56
CA GLN A 148 9.80 5.58 -5.89
C GLN A 148 10.45 6.48 -6.94
N ARG A 149 10.75 7.74 -6.59
CA ARG A 149 11.49 8.66 -7.47
C ARG A 149 12.86 8.08 -7.85
N ARG A 150 13.65 7.64 -6.87
CA ARG A 150 14.94 6.98 -7.12
C ARG A 150 14.83 5.73 -7.99
N PHE A 151 13.78 4.93 -7.80
CA PHE A 151 13.53 3.77 -8.65
C PHE A 151 13.17 4.18 -10.09
N LEU A 152 12.42 5.26 -10.30
CA LEU A 152 12.07 5.75 -11.64
C LEU A 152 13.25 6.40 -12.35
N GLU A 153 14.14 7.05 -11.61
CA GLU A 153 15.39 7.63 -12.10
C GLU A 153 16.47 6.59 -12.41
N ARG A 154 16.16 5.29 -12.22
CA ARG A 154 17.03 4.21 -12.68
C ARG A 154 17.42 4.44 -14.12
N LYS A 155 18.72 4.43 -14.41
CA LYS A 155 19.17 4.35 -15.79
C LYS A 155 18.79 2.97 -16.32
N PRO A 156 18.14 2.85 -17.49
CA PRO A 156 18.03 1.54 -18.15
C PRO A 156 19.45 0.97 -18.31
N PRO A 157 19.64 -0.36 -18.19
CA PRO A 157 20.93 -0.96 -18.44
C PRO A 157 21.42 -0.52 -19.83
N MET A 158 22.64 0.01 -19.91
CA MET A 158 23.28 0.25 -21.20
C MET A 158 23.43 -1.12 -21.88
N HIS A 159 22.61 -1.34 -22.92
CA HIS A 159 22.56 -2.51 -23.80
C HIS A 159 21.73 -3.71 -23.30
N ALA A 160 20.53 -3.83 -23.86
CA ALA A 160 20.08 -5.08 -24.46
C ALA A 160 19.35 -4.74 -25.77
N PRO A 161 19.87 -5.14 -26.95
CA PRO A 161 19.07 -5.06 -28.18
C PRO A 161 17.92 -6.08 -28.12
N PRO A 162 16.80 -5.81 -28.79
CA PRO A 162 15.68 -6.74 -28.85
C PRO A 162 16.08 -8.05 -29.57
N PRO A 163 15.39 -9.18 -29.28
CA PRO A 163 15.59 -10.45 -29.98
C PRO A 163 15.21 -10.36 -31.47
#